data_AF-A0A972I464-F1
#
_entry.id   AF-A0A972I464-F1
#
_cell.length_a   1.000
_cell.length_b   1.000
_cell.length_c   1.000
_cell.angle_alpha   90.00
_cell.angle_beta   90.00
_cell.angle_gamma   90.00
#
_symmetry.space_group_name_H-M   'P 1'
#
loop_
_entity.id
_entity.type
_entity.pdbx_description
1 polymer ?
#
loop_
_entity_poly.entity_id
_entity_poly.type
_entity_poly.pdbx_seq_one_letter_code
_entity_poly.pdbx_strand_id
1 'polypeptide(L)'
;MALVLKVKDLLNVDITPYAEVSKHMPPTLMATGEHDSFIFENLAYAKKLKDQNVDTTFLMYKGLGHAFIDKTGILPQAEDCLNEIGKFIEEKSGIEDK
;
A
#
# COMPACT_ATOMS: atom_id res chain seq x y z
N MET A 1 -4.32 13.09 -24.29
CA MET A 1 -4.34 11.61 -24.30
C MET A 1 -2.89 11.15 -24.25
N ALA A 2 -2.40 10.72 -23.09
CA ALA A 2 -0.99 10.42 -22.92
C ALA A 2 -0.62 9.17 -23.71
N LEU A 3 0.37 9.28 -24.60
CA LEU A 3 1.11 8.16 -25.17
C LEU A 3 1.98 7.60 -24.04
N VAL A 4 1.36 6.88 -23.10
CA VAL A 4 2.06 6.24 -21.98
C VAL A 4 2.92 5.12 -22.57
N LEU A 5 4.21 5.40 -22.81
CA LEU A 5 5.28 4.41 -23.02
C LEU A 5 5.01 3.27 -24.04
N LYS A 6 4.15 3.46 -25.04
CA LYS A 6 3.67 2.41 -25.98
C LYS A 6 2.84 1.28 -25.32
N VAL A 7 2.25 1.56 -24.17
CA VAL A 7 1.29 0.67 -23.50
C VAL A 7 0.03 0.59 -24.37
N LYS A 8 -0.31 -0.63 -24.80
CA LYS A 8 -1.52 -0.89 -25.61
C LYS A 8 -2.74 -1.27 -24.77
N ASP A 9 -2.49 -1.79 -23.57
CA ASP A 9 -3.52 -2.25 -22.64
C ASP A 9 -3.26 -1.64 -21.27
N LEU A 10 -4.14 -0.74 -20.84
CA LEU A 10 -4.06 -0.09 -19.53
C LEU A 10 -4.45 -1.04 -18.39
N LEU A 11 -5.15 -2.15 -18.70
CA LEU A 11 -5.53 -3.16 -17.72
C LEU A 11 -4.48 -4.26 -17.57
N ASN A 12 -3.34 -4.13 -18.25
CA ASN A 12 -2.19 -5.00 -18.01
C ASN A 12 -1.81 -4.96 -16.51
N VAL A 13 -1.63 -6.13 -15.91
CA VAL A 13 -1.34 -6.32 -14.48
C VAL A 13 -0.07 -5.60 -13.99
N ASP A 14 0.93 -5.43 -14.87
CA ASP A 14 2.18 -4.72 -14.56
C ASP A 14 1.96 -3.21 -14.35
N ILE A 15 0.82 -2.68 -14.79
CA ILE A 15 0.45 -1.25 -14.70
C ILE A 15 -0.72 -1.07 -13.75
N THR A 16 -1.73 -1.93 -13.87
CA THR A 16 -2.96 -1.92 -13.08
C THR A 16 -3.04 -3.23 -12.30
N PRO A 17 -2.34 -3.36 -11.15
CA PRO A 17 -2.34 -4.59 -10.35
C PRO A 17 -3.74 -4.93 -9.82
N TYR A 18 -4.64 -3.95 -9.73
CA TYR A 18 -6.04 -4.21 -9.40
C TYR A 18 -6.73 -5.16 -10.39
N ALA A 19 -6.28 -5.24 -11.65
CA ALA A 19 -6.89 -6.10 -12.66
C ALA A 19 -6.87 -7.58 -12.22
N GLU A 20 -5.77 -8.05 -11.64
CA GLU A 20 -5.57 -9.44 -11.24
C GLU A 20 -4.95 -9.54 -9.85
N VAL A 21 -5.68 -10.17 -8.93
CA VAL A 21 -5.21 -10.44 -7.56
C VAL A 21 -5.43 -11.92 -7.28
N SER A 22 -4.40 -12.59 -6.78
CA SER A 22 -4.46 -14.00 -6.42
C SER A 22 -4.28 -14.21 -4.91
N LYS A 23 -4.76 -15.35 -4.40
CA LYS A 23 -4.51 -15.79 -3.02
C LYS A 23 -3.03 -16.08 -2.71
N HIS A 24 -2.17 -16.13 -3.73
CA HIS A 24 -0.74 -16.42 -3.60
C HIS A 24 0.11 -15.16 -3.41
N MET A 25 -0.52 -13.99 -3.38
CA MET A 25 0.18 -12.75 -3.05
C MET A 25 0.77 -12.82 -1.63
N PRO A 26 1.94 -12.20 -1.41
CA PRO A 26 2.55 -12.18 -0.09
C PRO A 26 1.69 -11.38 0.91
N PRO A 27 1.92 -11.56 2.22
CA PRO A 27 1.41 -10.63 3.21
C PRO A 27 1.69 -9.19 2.77
N THR A 28 0.70 -8.32 2.86
CA THR A 28 0.76 -6.97 2.30
C THR A 28 0.31 -5.94 3.33
N LEU A 29 1.16 -4.94 3.60
CA LEU A 29 0.78 -3.72 4.30
C LEU A 29 0.64 -2.59 3.29
N MET A 30 -0.49 -1.87 3.36
CA MET A 30 -0.73 -0.65 2.59
C MET A 30 -1.03 0.51 3.55
N ALA A 31 -0.42 1.67 3.31
CA ALA A 31 -0.69 2.88 4.07
C ALA A 31 -1.07 4.04 3.13
N THR A 32 -2.04 4.85 3.52
CA THR A 32 -2.46 6.03 2.75
C THR A 32 -2.87 7.18 3.65
N GLY A 33 -2.78 8.41 3.15
CA GLY A 33 -3.34 9.59 3.82
C GLY A 33 -4.83 9.74 3.52
N GLU A 34 -5.61 10.25 4.48
CA GLU A 34 -7.05 10.51 4.32
C GLU A 34 -7.38 11.46 3.16
N HIS A 35 -6.48 12.39 2.84
CA HIS A 35 -6.63 13.37 1.76
C HIS A 35 -5.78 13.03 0.52
N ASP A 36 -5.33 11.78 0.38
CA ASP A 36 -4.67 11.30 -0.82
C ASP A 36 -5.69 11.06 -1.94
N SER A 37 -5.40 11.54 -3.16
CA SER A 37 -6.25 11.33 -4.34
C SER A 37 -6.37 9.85 -4.73
N PHE A 38 -5.42 9.01 -4.30
CA PHE A 38 -5.40 7.57 -4.58
C PHE A 38 -6.13 6.72 -3.52
N ILE A 39 -6.76 7.32 -2.52
CA ILE A 39 -7.38 6.59 -1.39
C ILE A 39 -8.37 5.50 -1.82
N PHE A 40 -9.22 5.77 -2.81
CA PHE A 40 -10.24 4.83 -3.27
C PHE A 40 -9.61 3.63 -4.00
N GLU A 41 -8.58 3.86 -4.80
CA GLU A 41 -7.85 2.80 -5.50
C GLU A 41 -7.08 1.93 -4.50
N ASN A 42 -6.43 2.55 -3.53
CA ASN A 42 -5.73 1.86 -2.44
C ASN A 42 -6.69 0.98 -1.62
N LEU A 43 -7.85 1.53 -1.21
CA LEU A 43 -8.88 0.79 -0.49
C LEU A 43 -9.44 -0.38 -1.33
N ALA A 44 -9.71 -0.14 -2.61
CA ALA A 44 -10.23 -1.17 -3.51
C ALA A 44 -9.23 -2.33 -3.65
N TYR A 45 -7.95 -2.04 -3.83
CA TYR A 45 -6.91 -3.07 -3.95
C TYR A 45 -6.73 -3.86 -2.65
N ALA A 46 -6.65 -3.18 -1.51
CA ALA A 46 -6.58 -3.83 -0.20
C ALA A 46 -7.79 -4.72 0.08
N LYS A 47 -9.00 -4.25 -0.27
CA LYS A 47 -10.24 -5.04 -0.15
C LYS A 47 -10.18 -6.28 -1.04
N LYS A 48 -9.71 -6.15 -2.28
CA LYS A 48 -9.59 -7.28 -3.23
C LYS A 48 -8.56 -8.32 -2.76
N LEU A 49 -7.44 -7.90 -2.18
CA LEU A 49 -6.47 -8.78 -1.52
C LEU A 49 -7.12 -9.54 -0.35
N LYS A 50 -7.83 -8.82 0.54
CA LYS A 50 -8.52 -9.42 1.69
C LYS A 50 -9.57 -10.45 1.27
N ASP A 51 -10.33 -10.16 0.21
CA ASP A 51 -11.33 -11.08 -0.36
C ASP A 51 -10.71 -12.36 -0.95
N GLN A 52 -9.44 -12.31 -1.34
CA GLN A 52 -8.65 -13.48 -1.76
C GLN A 52 -7.99 -14.22 -0.58
N ASN A 53 -8.31 -13.84 0.67
CA ASN A 53 -7.71 -14.36 1.91
C ASN A 53 -6.20 -14.11 2.01
N VAL A 54 -5.69 -13.06 1.36
CA VAL A 54 -4.32 -12.59 1.56
C VAL A 54 -4.25 -11.91 2.93
N ASP A 55 -3.16 -12.16 3.68
CA ASP A 55 -2.88 -11.44 4.92
C ASP A 55 -2.59 -9.97 4.59
N THR A 56 -3.59 -9.11 4.81
CA THR A 56 -3.55 -7.71 4.37
C THR A 56 -3.88 -6.78 5.52
N THR A 57 -3.00 -5.81 5.73
CA THR A 57 -3.14 -4.70 6.68
C THR A 57 -3.31 -3.41 5.89
N PHE A 58 -4.31 -2.60 6.25
CA PHE A 58 -4.54 -1.29 5.64
C PHE A 58 -4.56 -0.20 6.71
N LEU A 59 -3.66 0.76 6.58
CA LEU A 59 -3.51 1.90 7.48
C LEU A 59 -3.95 3.18 6.78
N MET A 60 -4.84 3.93 7.42
CA MET A 60 -5.28 5.24 6.93
C MET A 60 -4.93 6.31 7.95
N TYR A 61 -3.99 7.17 7.57
CA TYR A 61 -3.53 8.27 8.40
C TYR A 61 -4.37 9.52 8.17
N LYS A 62 -5.14 9.89 9.20
CA LYS A 62 -6.06 11.05 9.16
C LYS A 62 -5.32 12.38 9.02
N GLY A 63 -5.92 13.29 8.27
CA GLY A 63 -5.38 14.64 8.03
C GLY A 63 -4.13 14.70 7.14
N LEU A 64 -3.66 13.57 6.58
CA LEU A 64 -2.49 13.52 5.72
C LEU A 64 -2.87 13.42 4.24
N GLY A 65 -2.05 14.05 3.40
CA GLY A 65 -2.13 13.93 1.95
C GLY A 65 -1.11 12.95 1.38
N HIS A 66 -0.98 12.96 0.05
CA HIS A 66 0.01 12.19 -0.66
C HIS A 66 1.45 12.52 -0.22
N ALA A 67 2.33 11.51 -0.26
CA ALA A 67 3.76 11.63 0.11
C ALA A 67 4.01 12.11 1.55
N PHE A 68 3.12 11.84 2.51
CA PHE A 68 3.31 12.25 3.90
C PHE A 68 4.55 11.63 4.56
N ILE A 69 5.06 10.51 4.03
CA ILE A 69 6.24 9.82 4.55
C ILE A 69 7.52 10.69 4.48
N ASP A 70 7.57 11.64 3.54
CA ASP A 70 8.67 12.63 3.43
C ASP A 70 8.72 13.60 4.63
N LYS A 71 7.72 13.54 5.51
CA LYS A 71 7.63 14.34 6.74
C LYS A 71 8.06 13.58 7.99
N THR A 72 8.78 12.47 7.82
CA THR A 72 9.47 11.79 8.92
C THR A 72 10.38 12.78 9.67
N GLY A 73 10.35 12.77 11.01
CA GLY A 73 11.04 13.76 11.85
C GLY A 73 10.29 15.09 12.02
N ILE A 74 9.16 15.28 11.35
CA ILE A 74 8.35 16.51 11.39
C ILE A 74 6.91 16.20 11.84
N LEU A 75 6.29 15.19 11.24
CA LEU A 75 4.93 14.75 11.56
C LEU A 75 5.00 13.40 12.29
N PRO A 76 4.40 13.28 13.49
CA PRO A 76 4.44 12.03 14.25
C PRO A 76 3.75 10.87 13.50
N GLN A 77 2.77 11.17 12.65
CA GLN A 77 2.11 10.14 11.83
C GLN A 77 3.04 9.54 10.77
N ALA A 78 4.02 10.30 10.25
CA ALA A 78 4.99 9.77 9.30
C ALA A 78 5.95 8.80 9.99
N GLU A 79 6.38 9.13 11.21
CA GLU A 79 7.20 8.25 12.05
C GLU A 79 6.44 6.99 12.47
N ASP A 80 5.18 7.13 12.87
CA ASP A 80 4.30 6.00 13.18
C ASP A 80 4.17 5.06 11.98
N CYS A 81 3.97 5.58 10.76
CA CYS A 81 3.91 4.77 9.55
C CYS A 81 5.20 3.97 9.32
N LEU A 82 6.37 4.55 9.58
CA LEU A 82 7.64 3.83 9.48
C LEU A 82 7.77 2.74 10.55
N ASN A 83 7.32 3.01 11.78
CA ASN A 83 7.33 2.01 12.85
C ASN A 83 6.40 0.83 12.52
N GLU A 84 5.22 1.09 11.98
CA GLU A 84 4.29 0.03 11.54
C GLU A 84 4.85 -0.79 10.38
N ILE A 85 5.56 -0.15 9.44
CA ILE A 85 6.28 -0.87 8.37
C ILE A 85 7.39 -1.76 8.98
N GLY A 86 8.16 -1.26 9.94
CA GLY A 86 9.21 -2.00 10.63
C GLY A 86 8.67 -3.26 11.31
N LYS A 87 7.65 -3.09 12.17
CA LYS A 87 6.97 -4.20 12.85
C LYS A 87 6.43 -5.22 11.86
N PHE A 88 5.79 -4.77 10.79
CA PHE A 88 5.27 -5.66 9.75
C PHE A 88 6.38 -6.49 9.11
N ILE A 89 7.53 -5.88 8.79
CA ILE A 89 8.66 -6.61 8.22
C ILE A 89 9.19 -7.64 9.23
N GLU A 90 9.41 -7.27 10.48
CA GLU A 90 9.87 -8.19 11.53
C GLU A 90 8.91 -9.39 11.68
N GLU A 91 7.61 -9.12 11.83
CA GLU A 91 6.57 -10.13 11.97
C GLU A 91 6.47 -11.08 10.77
N LYS A 92 6.59 -10.57 9.54
CA LYS A 92 6.37 -11.37 8.31
C LYS A 92 7.64 -11.98 7.74
N SER A 93 8.82 -11.43 8.04
CA SER A 93 10.11 -11.96 7.57
C SER A 93 10.65 -13.07 8.48
N GLY A 94 10.14 -13.20 9.71
CA GLY A 94 10.65 -14.16 10.69
C GLY A 94 12.06 -13.80 11.21
N ILE A 95 12.47 -12.54 11.06
CA ILE A 95 13.65 -11.99 11.70
C ILE A 95 13.26 -11.66 13.15
N GLU A 96 13.55 -12.58 14.07
CA GLU A 96 13.45 -12.29 15.50
C GLU A 96 14.62 -11.37 15.91
N ASP A 97 14.32 -10.33 16.69
CA ASP A 97 15.31 -9.49 17.34
C ASP A 97 16.37 -10.37 18.04
N LYS A 98 17.63 -10.23 17.61
CA LYS A 98 18.80 -10.77 18.30
C LYS A 98 19.48 -9.70 19.12
#